data_AF-D5WNB4-F1
#
_entry.id   AF-D5WNB4-F1
#
_cell.length_a   1.000
_cell.length_b   1.000
_cell.length_c   1.000
_cell.angle_alpha   90.00
_cell.angle_beta   90.00
_cell.angle_gamma   90.00
#
_symmetry.space_group_name_H-M   'P 1'
#
loop_
_entity.id
_entity.type
_entity.pdbx_description
1 polymer ?
#
loop_
_entity_poly.entity_id
_entity_poly.type
_entity_poly.pdbx_seq_one_letter_code
_entity_poly.pdbx_strand_id
1 'polypeptide(L)'
;MGRHRTPYPAGFRAHMVELVRAGRRPEDLEKEFEPTAQTIYNWIAQADRDAGVRHDGLTTAERQELTKLRRENRQLKMERDILSQAAAWFARETGAVREASHHTCSDAQLLARIRTLHASSRGTYGAPRIHAQLAREGVHVGRKRVARLMRMAGLCGASRRRWPHTTRPRAGARPAPDLVRRHFSADAANVLWVADATYVSMHAQKQRPSPRGLSTGGQRRGREKRPAARPWTTRDSTSSGGSIAY
;
A
#
# COMPACT_ATOMS: atom_id res chain seq x y z
N MET A 1 37.61 28.70 3.93
CA MET A 1 36.96 28.24 5.17
C MET A 1 35.90 29.26 5.56
N GLY A 2 34.63 28.83 5.73
CA GLY A 2 33.55 29.74 6.13
C GLY A 2 33.75 30.23 7.55
N ARG A 3 33.66 31.54 7.78
CA ARG A 3 33.75 32.13 9.12
C ARG A 3 32.49 31.75 9.90
N HIS A 4 32.54 30.64 10.64
CA HIS A 4 31.50 30.30 11.61
C HIS A 4 31.65 31.21 12.82
N ARG A 5 30.76 32.20 12.94
CA ARG A 5 30.65 32.99 14.18
C ARG A 5 30.05 32.10 15.26
N THR A 6 30.66 32.12 16.45
CA THR A 6 30.12 31.46 17.63
C THR A 6 28.71 31.99 17.90
N PRO A 7 27.70 31.12 18.03
CA PRO A 7 26.35 31.57 18.36
C PRO A 7 26.31 32.33 19.69
N TYR A 8 25.50 33.38 19.77
CA TYR A 8 25.32 34.12 21.03
C TYR A 8 24.82 33.18 22.15
N PRO A 9 25.34 33.33 23.39
CA PRO A 9 24.90 32.55 24.54
C PRO A 9 23.38 32.62 24.74
N ALA A 10 22.77 31.53 25.24
CA ALA A 10 21.32 31.47 25.43
C ALA A 10 20.80 32.51 26.44
N GLY A 11 21.53 32.72 27.55
CA GLY A 11 21.16 33.71 28.58
C GLY A 11 21.17 35.14 28.06
N PHE A 12 22.17 35.50 27.23
CA PHE A 12 22.23 36.82 26.61
C PHE A 12 21.05 37.06 25.66
N ARG A 13 20.69 36.06 24.83
CA ARG A 13 19.51 36.16 23.95
C ARG A 13 18.21 36.33 24.73
N ALA A 14 18.06 35.59 25.83
CA ALA A 14 16.88 35.70 26.70
C ALA A 14 16.78 37.10 27.34
N HIS A 15 17.91 37.64 27.82
CA HIS A 15 17.97 38.98 28.39
C HIS A 15 17.58 40.07 27.36
N MET A 16 18.04 39.96 26.12
CA MET A 16 17.67 40.91 25.06
C MET A 16 16.16 40.85 24.73
N VAL A 17 15.55 39.65 24.74
CA VAL A 17 14.10 39.50 24.56
C VAL A 17 13.33 40.10 25.73
N GLU A 18 13.83 39.93 26.96
CA GLU A 18 13.24 40.50 28.17
C GLU A 18 13.24 42.04 28.13
N LEU A 19 14.37 42.66 27.76
CA LEU A 19 14.48 44.11 27.61
C LEU A 19 13.49 44.67 26.58
N VAL A 20 13.28 43.97 25.47
CA VAL A 20 12.29 44.38 24.46
C VAL A 20 10.87 44.22 24.99
N ARG A 21 10.57 43.14 25.71
CA ARG A 21 9.26 42.94 26.35
C ARG A 21 8.97 44.00 27.43
N ALA A 22 10.00 44.53 28.08
CA ALA A 22 9.91 45.66 29.00
C ALA A 22 9.70 47.03 28.31
N GLY A 23 9.61 47.06 26.97
CA GLY A 23 9.26 48.25 26.19
C GLY A 23 10.43 48.95 25.51
N ARG A 24 11.66 48.43 25.59
CA ARG A 24 12.82 48.99 24.86
C ARG A 24 12.72 48.62 23.37
N ARG A 25 13.11 49.54 22.47
CA ARG A 25 13.11 49.26 21.03
C ARG A 25 14.38 48.50 20.63
N PRO A 26 14.30 47.48 19.75
CA PRO A 26 15.48 46.74 19.28
C PRO A 26 16.59 47.61 18.65
N GLU A 27 16.22 48.74 18.05
CA GLU A 27 17.15 49.74 17.47
C GLU A 27 18.02 50.45 18.53
N ASP A 28 17.50 50.61 19.75
CA ASP A 28 18.26 51.21 20.85
C ASP A 28 19.22 50.19 21.46
N LEU A 29 18.81 48.92 21.49
CA LEU A 29 19.61 47.80 22.00
C LEU A 29 20.79 47.45 21.09
N GLU A 30 20.66 47.69 19.78
CA GLU A 30 21.76 47.53 18.82
C GLU A 30 22.94 48.45 19.13
N LYS A 31 22.66 49.70 19.53
CA LYS A 31 23.69 50.69 19.86
C LYS A 31 24.45 50.34 21.13
N GLU A 32 23.83 49.57 22.03
CA GLU A 32 24.33 49.32 23.39
C GLU A 32 25.04 47.95 23.51
N PHE A 33 24.52 46.91 22.86
CA PHE A 33 24.93 45.52 23.16
C PHE A 33 25.64 44.77 22.04
N GLU A 34 25.81 45.38 20.85
CA GLU A 34 26.42 44.85 19.60
C GLU A 34 25.54 44.04 18.62
N PRO A 35 24.55 43.20 18.99
CA PRO A 35 23.68 42.56 18.02
C PRO A 35 22.89 43.58 17.19
N THR A 36 22.91 43.40 15.88
CA THR A 36 22.03 44.14 14.97
C THR A 36 20.57 43.97 15.38
N ALA A 37 19.74 45.02 15.25
CA ALA A 37 18.32 44.98 15.57
C ALA A 37 17.60 43.80 14.88
N GLN A 38 17.98 43.46 13.65
CA GLN A 38 17.45 42.28 12.94
C GLN A 38 17.68 40.96 13.66
N THR A 39 18.83 40.80 14.32
CA THR A 39 19.14 39.62 15.11
C THR A 39 18.23 39.53 16.34
N ILE A 40 17.97 40.67 16.98
CA ILE A 40 17.04 40.79 18.11
C ILE A 40 15.60 40.48 17.66
N TYR A 41 15.16 40.99 16.51
CA TYR A 41 13.86 40.65 15.91
C TYR A 41 13.71 39.14 15.66
N ASN A 42 14.76 38.48 15.16
CA ASN A 42 14.74 37.03 14.95
C ASN A 42 14.62 36.25 16.26
N TRP A 43 15.25 36.72 17.34
CA TRP A 43 15.12 36.11 18.67
C TRP A 43 13.73 36.28 19.25
N ILE A 44 13.12 37.46 19.12
CA ILE A 44 11.74 37.70 19.54
C ILE A 44 10.79 36.79 18.76
N ALA A 45 10.91 36.75 17.44
CA ALA A 45 10.08 35.89 16.60
C ALA A 45 10.24 34.40 16.97
N GLN A 46 11.42 33.96 17.39
CA GLN A 46 11.62 32.60 17.89
C GLN A 46 11.02 32.40 19.28
N ALA A 47 11.18 33.36 20.20
CA ALA A 47 10.59 33.30 21.54
C ALA A 47 9.06 33.30 21.51
N ASP A 48 8.46 34.02 20.56
CA ASP A 48 7.01 34.04 20.36
C ASP A 48 6.49 32.72 19.77
N ARG A 49 7.30 32.03 18.95
CA ARG A 49 6.99 30.65 18.51
C ARG A 49 7.09 29.68 19.67
N ASP A 50 8.16 29.78 20.45
CA ASP A 50 8.39 28.89 21.60
C ASP A 50 7.32 29.09 22.69
N ALA A 51 6.76 30.30 22.81
CA ALA A 51 5.63 30.61 23.69
C ALA A 51 4.25 30.28 23.08
N GLY A 52 4.18 29.83 21.82
CA GLY A 52 2.93 29.50 21.14
C GLY A 52 2.10 30.70 20.68
N VAL A 53 2.66 31.91 20.71
CA VAL A 53 2.01 33.14 20.19
C VAL A 53 2.06 33.18 18.66
N ARG A 54 3.09 32.57 18.07
CA ARG A 54 3.25 32.42 16.61
C ARG A 54 3.33 30.95 16.22
N HIS A 55 2.73 30.59 15.07
CA HIS A 55 2.71 29.21 14.53
C HIS A 55 3.29 29.11 13.11
N ASP A 56 3.96 30.16 12.63
CA ASP A 56 4.52 30.27 11.27
C ASP A 56 5.82 29.45 11.06
N GLY A 57 6.25 28.67 12.06
CA GLY A 57 7.44 27.83 11.96
C GLY A 57 7.67 26.97 13.20
N LEU A 58 8.69 26.12 13.12
CA LEU A 58 9.05 25.19 14.19
C LEU A 58 9.58 25.92 15.44
N THR A 59 9.17 25.41 16.60
CA THR A 59 9.73 25.76 17.90
C THR A 59 11.18 25.29 18.01
N THR A 60 11.91 25.85 18.96
CA THR A 60 13.29 25.46 19.25
C THR A 60 13.37 23.99 19.67
N ALA A 61 12.39 23.52 20.45
CA ALA A 61 12.30 22.12 20.89
C ALA A 61 12.09 21.17 19.70
N GLU A 62 11.14 21.47 18.81
CA GLU A 62 10.87 20.67 17.61
C GLU A 62 12.09 20.59 16.68
N ARG A 63 12.83 21.70 16.53
CA ARG A 63 14.08 21.71 15.73
C ARG A 63 15.17 20.84 16.34
N GLN A 64 15.31 20.87 17.67
CA GLN A 64 16.28 20.03 18.38
C GLN A 64 15.92 18.55 18.23
N GLU A 65 14.65 18.21 18.40
CA GLU A 65 14.16 16.84 18.21
C GLU A 65 14.36 16.35 16.79
N LEU A 66 14.00 17.16 15.78
CA LEU A 66 14.23 16.84 14.38
C LEU A 66 15.72 16.59 14.09
N THR A 67 16.60 17.37 14.72
CA THR A 67 18.06 17.20 14.57
C THR A 67 18.52 15.89 15.20
N LYS A 68 18.04 15.56 16.40
CA LYS A 68 18.33 14.31 17.10
C LYS A 68 17.86 13.10 16.29
N LEU A 69 16.59 13.07 15.88
CA LEU A 69 16.01 11.98 15.09
C LEU A 69 16.72 11.81 13.75
N ARG A 70 17.13 12.90 13.09
CA ARG A 70 17.92 12.83 11.85
C ARG A 70 19.32 12.26 12.04
N ARG A 71 19.91 12.39 13.23
CA ARG A 71 21.19 11.75 13.57
C ARG A 71 20.99 10.26 13.83
N GLU A 72 20.00 9.91 14.65
CA GLU A 72 19.64 8.51 14.93
C GLU A 72 19.27 7.75 13.65
N ASN A 73 18.47 8.35 12.77
CA ASN A 73 18.10 7.71 11.51
C ASN A 73 19.31 7.46 10.60
N ARG A 74 20.33 8.34 10.64
CA ARG A 74 21.58 8.12 9.91
C ARG A 74 22.36 6.96 10.51
N GLN A 75 22.49 6.91 11.83
CA GLN A 75 23.16 5.83 12.53
C GLN A 75 22.50 4.48 12.26
N LEU A 76 21.17 4.39 12.43
CA LEU A 76 20.42 3.16 12.18
C LEU A 76 20.54 2.68 10.73
N LYS A 77 20.58 3.61 9.76
CA LYS A 77 20.83 3.25 8.36
C LYS A 77 22.21 2.67 8.16
N MET A 78 23.24 3.26 8.76
CA MET A 78 24.61 2.73 8.71
C MET A 78 24.69 1.34 9.35
N GLU A 79 24.11 1.15 10.54
CA GLU A 79 24.07 -0.16 11.22
C GLU A 79 23.35 -1.22 10.38
N ARG A 80 22.19 -0.88 9.82
CA ARG A 80 21.46 -1.76 8.90
C ARG A 80 22.27 -2.10 7.66
N ASP A 81 23.02 -1.14 7.12
CA ASP A 81 23.88 -1.38 5.97
C ASP A 81 25.05 -2.31 6.33
N ILE A 82 25.70 -2.11 7.48
CA ILE A 82 26.74 -3.02 8.01
C ILE A 82 26.17 -4.44 8.16
N LEU A 83 25.02 -4.59 8.81
CA LEU A 83 24.35 -5.88 8.98
C LEU A 83 23.98 -6.52 7.64
N SER A 84 23.51 -5.71 6.69
CA SER A 84 23.17 -6.18 5.34
C SER A 84 24.41 -6.64 4.57
N GLN A 85 25.54 -5.94 4.71
CA GLN A 85 26.81 -6.35 4.11
C GLN A 85 27.34 -7.62 4.76
N ALA A 86 27.30 -7.71 6.09
CA ALA A 86 27.69 -8.90 6.84
C ALA A 86 26.84 -10.11 6.44
N ALA A 87 25.51 -9.97 6.37
CA ALA A 87 24.61 -11.04 5.92
C ALA A 87 24.94 -11.50 4.49
N ALA A 88 25.24 -10.56 3.58
CA ALA A 88 25.66 -10.92 2.22
C ALA A 88 27.01 -11.64 2.20
N TRP A 89 27.96 -11.23 3.03
CA TRP A 89 29.25 -11.89 3.18
C TRP A 89 29.09 -13.31 3.75
N PHE A 90 28.39 -13.47 4.88
CA PHE A 90 28.13 -14.78 5.49
C PHE A 90 27.39 -15.72 4.54
N ALA A 91 26.41 -15.22 3.78
CA ALA A 91 25.68 -16.04 2.83
C ALA A 91 26.61 -16.59 1.72
N ARG A 92 27.58 -15.80 1.25
CA ARG A 92 28.60 -16.25 0.28
C ARG A 92 29.56 -17.25 0.89
N GLU A 93 30.09 -16.96 2.08
CA GLU A 93 31.15 -17.75 2.74
C GLU A 93 30.65 -19.11 3.22
N THR A 94 29.43 -19.17 3.75
CA THR A 94 28.85 -20.42 4.28
C THR A 94 28.22 -21.30 3.21
N GLY A 95 28.24 -20.89 1.92
CA GLY A 95 27.49 -21.55 0.85
C GLY A 95 25.97 -21.57 1.08
N ALA A 96 25.47 -20.85 2.08
CA ALA A 96 24.05 -20.78 2.43
C ALA A 96 23.23 -19.95 1.42
N VAL A 97 23.89 -19.24 0.48
CA VAL A 97 23.24 -18.85 -0.77
C VAL A 97 22.98 -20.14 -1.55
N ARG A 98 21.89 -20.84 -1.20
CA ARG A 98 21.21 -21.69 -2.17
C ARG A 98 20.92 -20.76 -3.33
N GLU A 99 21.58 -21.00 -4.46
CA GLU A 99 21.30 -20.30 -5.71
C GLU A 99 19.80 -20.15 -5.83
N ALA A 100 19.36 -18.90 -6.00
CA ALA A 100 17.95 -18.58 -5.98
C ALA A 100 17.25 -19.55 -6.94
N SER A 101 16.36 -20.38 -6.39
CA SER A 101 15.68 -21.43 -7.15
C SER A 101 15.21 -20.84 -8.48
N HIS A 102 15.24 -21.64 -9.55
CA HIS A 102 14.77 -21.22 -10.87
C HIS A 102 13.41 -20.48 -10.81
N HIS A 103 12.53 -20.88 -9.88
CA HIS A 103 11.27 -20.18 -9.59
C HIS A 103 11.45 -18.74 -9.08
N THR A 104 12.38 -18.48 -8.18
CA THR A 104 12.69 -17.15 -7.63
C THR A 104 13.30 -16.24 -8.70
N CYS A 105 14.22 -16.76 -9.51
CA CYS A 105 14.79 -16.00 -10.63
C CYS A 105 13.71 -15.66 -11.68
N SER A 106 12.90 -16.65 -12.05
CA SER A 106 11.76 -16.45 -12.97
C SER A 106 10.72 -15.46 -12.42
N ASP A 107 10.41 -15.53 -11.12
CA ASP A 107 9.52 -14.57 -10.45
C ASP A 107 10.09 -13.15 -10.44
N ALA A 108 11.40 -13.00 -10.22
CA ALA A 108 12.06 -11.70 -10.25
C ALA A 108 12.03 -11.08 -11.65
N GLN A 109 12.33 -11.87 -12.70
CA GLN A 109 12.25 -11.43 -14.10
C GLN A 109 10.81 -11.04 -14.47
N LEU A 110 9.82 -11.87 -14.11
CA LEU A 110 8.41 -11.59 -14.36
C LEU A 110 7.95 -10.33 -13.63
N LEU A 111 8.38 -10.13 -12.38
CA LEU A 111 8.05 -8.95 -11.60
C LEU A 111 8.64 -7.67 -12.21
N ALA A 112 9.88 -7.72 -12.71
CA ALA A 112 10.48 -6.61 -13.43
C ALA A 112 9.62 -6.21 -14.64
N ARG A 113 9.17 -7.19 -15.44
CA ARG A 113 8.27 -6.92 -16.58
C ARG A 113 6.93 -6.35 -16.13
N ILE A 114 6.34 -6.88 -15.06
CA ILE A 114 5.10 -6.36 -14.47
C ILE A 114 5.25 -4.89 -14.07
N ARG A 115 6.38 -4.49 -13.46
CA ARG A 115 6.67 -3.10 -13.09
C ARG A 115 6.73 -2.19 -14.32
N THR A 116 7.42 -2.60 -15.38
CA THR A 116 7.48 -1.83 -16.63
C THR A 116 6.09 -1.61 -17.22
N LEU A 117 5.28 -2.67 -17.29
CA LEU A 117 3.91 -2.57 -17.81
C LEU A 117 3.01 -1.70 -16.92
N HIS A 118 3.11 -1.85 -15.60
CA HIS A 118 2.35 -1.04 -14.64
C HIS A 118 2.71 0.44 -14.76
N ALA A 119 4.00 0.78 -14.80
CA ALA A 119 4.50 2.13 -14.97
C ALA A 119 4.06 2.74 -16.32
N SER A 120 4.18 1.99 -17.43
CA SER A 120 3.73 2.43 -18.76
C SER A 120 2.24 2.77 -18.80
N SER A 121 1.43 2.08 -17.97
CA SER A 121 -0.01 2.33 -17.82
C SER A 121 -0.35 3.42 -16.80
N ARG A 122 0.64 4.12 -16.25
CA ARG A 122 0.51 5.10 -15.15
C ARG A 122 -0.23 4.52 -13.93
N GLY A 123 -0.01 3.24 -13.63
CA GLY A 123 -0.66 2.53 -12.52
C GLY A 123 -2.13 2.16 -12.74
N THR A 124 -2.66 2.34 -13.96
CA THR A 124 -4.05 1.98 -14.26
C THR A 124 -4.25 0.47 -14.34
N TYR A 125 -3.22 -0.29 -14.75
CA TYR A 125 -3.37 -1.71 -15.02
C TYR A 125 -3.24 -2.54 -13.74
N GLY A 126 -4.31 -3.26 -13.39
CA GLY A 126 -4.28 -4.31 -12.38
C GLY A 126 -3.89 -5.67 -12.97
N ALA A 127 -3.80 -6.68 -12.11
CA ALA A 127 -3.42 -8.06 -12.49
C ALA A 127 -4.15 -8.62 -13.72
N PRO A 128 -5.47 -8.39 -13.93
CA PRO A 128 -6.15 -8.88 -15.13
C PRO A 128 -5.62 -8.26 -16.44
N ARG A 129 -5.35 -6.95 -16.43
CA ARG A 129 -4.89 -6.21 -17.62
C ARG A 129 -3.42 -6.48 -17.91
N ILE A 130 -2.60 -6.58 -16.86
CA ILE A 130 -1.18 -6.97 -16.99
C ILE A 130 -1.07 -8.39 -17.52
N HIS A 131 -1.84 -9.34 -16.99
CA HIS A 131 -1.88 -10.72 -17.51
C HIS A 131 -2.26 -10.76 -19.00
N ALA A 132 -3.30 -10.01 -19.41
CA ALA A 132 -3.71 -9.95 -20.81
C ALA A 132 -2.66 -9.29 -21.71
N GLN A 133 -1.89 -8.32 -21.19
CA GLN A 133 -0.77 -7.71 -21.91
C GLN A 133 0.41 -8.68 -22.05
N LEU A 134 0.79 -9.37 -20.97
CA LEU A 134 1.84 -10.39 -20.99
C LEU A 134 1.52 -11.51 -22.00
N ALA A 135 0.28 -11.97 -22.04
CA ALA A 135 -0.16 -12.97 -23.03
C ALA A 135 -0.05 -12.45 -24.48
N ARG A 136 -0.38 -11.17 -24.72
CA ARG A 136 -0.20 -10.53 -26.04
C ARG A 136 1.27 -10.38 -26.44
N GLU A 137 2.16 -10.31 -25.47
CA GLU A 137 3.62 -10.27 -25.65
C GLU A 137 4.24 -11.68 -25.70
N GLY A 138 3.43 -12.74 -25.72
CA GLY A 138 3.88 -14.14 -25.79
C GLY A 138 4.28 -14.76 -24.45
N VAL A 139 4.20 -14.02 -23.34
CA VAL A 139 4.54 -14.50 -22.00
C VAL A 139 3.33 -15.18 -21.35
N HIS A 140 3.33 -16.51 -21.36
CA HIS A 140 2.24 -17.33 -20.81
C HIS A 140 2.46 -17.60 -19.32
N VAL A 141 1.72 -16.90 -18.46
CA VAL A 141 1.82 -17.04 -17.00
C VAL A 141 0.44 -17.13 -16.36
N GLY A 142 0.29 -17.93 -15.30
CA GLY A 142 -0.99 -18.04 -14.60
C GLY A 142 -1.41 -16.72 -13.96
N ARG A 143 -2.68 -16.33 -14.12
CA ARG A 143 -3.25 -15.09 -13.55
C ARG A 143 -2.99 -14.94 -12.03
N LYS A 144 -3.06 -16.05 -11.27
CA LYS A 144 -2.78 -16.05 -9.82
C LYS A 144 -1.31 -15.69 -9.52
N ARG A 145 -0.36 -16.10 -10.37
CA ARG A 145 1.07 -15.77 -10.25
C ARG A 145 1.31 -14.27 -10.42
N VAL A 146 0.71 -13.68 -11.46
CA VAL A 146 0.76 -12.22 -11.68
C VAL A 146 0.17 -11.46 -10.49
N ALA A 147 -1.02 -11.87 -10.02
CA ALA A 147 -1.67 -11.23 -8.88
C ALA A 147 -0.85 -11.34 -7.58
N ARG A 148 -0.22 -12.50 -7.33
CA ARG A 148 0.68 -12.70 -6.19
C ARG A 148 1.88 -11.75 -6.25
N LEU A 149 2.58 -11.70 -7.38
CA LEU A 149 3.77 -10.84 -7.55
C LEU A 149 3.43 -9.36 -7.44
N MET A 150 2.30 -8.92 -8.02
CA MET A 150 1.82 -7.55 -7.86
C MET A 150 1.55 -7.22 -6.39
N ARG A 151 0.89 -8.12 -5.65
CA ARG A 151 0.61 -7.92 -4.22
C ARG A 151 1.89 -7.81 -3.39
N MET A 152 2.85 -8.71 -3.60
CA MET A 152 4.15 -8.70 -2.92
C MET A 152 4.93 -7.41 -3.20
N ALA A 153 4.77 -6.83 -4.40
CA ALA A 153 5.43 -5.59 -4.80
C ALA A 153 4.62 -4.32 -4.50
N GLY A 154 3.46 -4.42 -3.84
CA GLY A 154 2.59 -3.27 -3.55
C GLY A 154 1.96 -2.62 -4.78
N LEU A 155 1.91 -3.32 -5.92
CA LEU A 155 1.35 -2.80 -7.16
C LEU A 155 -0.16 -3.06 -7.21
N CYS A 156 -0.93 -1.97 -7.26
CA CYS A 156 -2.38 -2.00 -7.43
C CYS A 156 -2.77 -1.29 -8.72
N GLY A 157 -3.82 -1.79 -9.37
CA GLY A 157 -4.40 -1.15 -10.55
C GLY A 157 -5.60 -0.30 -10.16
N ALA A 158 -5.87 0.74 -10.94
CA ALA A 158 -7.09 1.53 -10.79
C ALA A 158 -8.34 0.69 -11.12
N SER A 159 -9.31 0.67 -10.20
CA SER A 159 -10.64 0.11 -10.42
C SER A 159 -11.69 1.21 -10.32
N ARG A 160 -12.51 1.36 -11.36
CA ARG A 160 -13.66 2.27 -11.34
C ARG A 160 -14.92 1.61 -10.75
N ARG A 161 -14.84 0.36 -10.31
CA ARG A 161 -16.01 -0.36 -9.78
C ARG A 161 -16.38 0.23 -8.43
N ARG A 162 -17.37 1.10 -8.44
CA ARG A 162 -18.06 1.55 -7.22
C ARG A 162 -18.87 0.37 -6.70
N TRP A 163 -18.70 0.02 -5.43
CA TRP A 163 -19.58 -0.95 -4.80
C TRP A 163 -20.97 -0.30 -4.69
N PRO A 164 -22.03 -0.91 -5.25
CA PRO A 164 -23.37 -0.39 -5.08
C PRO A 164 -23.73 -0.45 -3.59
N HIS A 165 -24.02 0.70 -2.99
CA HIS A 165 -24.67 0.72 -1.68
C HIS A 165 -26.11 0.25 -1.87
N THR A 166 -26.39 -0.97 -1.43
CA THR A 166 -27.62 -1.72 -1.74
C THR A 166 -28.87 -1.04 -1.17
N THR A 167 -28.75 -0.41 0.00
CA THR A 167 -29.91 0.09 0.72
C THR A 167 -29.54 1.31 1.55
N ARG A 168 -30.19 2.44 1.31
CA ARG A 168 -30.24 3.54 2.28
C ARG A 168 -31.49 3.31 3.14
N PRO A 169 -31.39 3.07 4.45
CA PRO A 169 -32.55 2.96 5.33
C PRO A 169 -33.38 4.25 5.24
N ARG A 170 -34.71 4.12 5.18
CA ARG A 170 -35.61 5.27 5.34
C ARG A 170 -35.46 5.82 6.75
N ALA A 171 -35.44 7.14 6.91
CA ALA A 171 -35.39 7.76 8.23
C ALA A 171 -36.56 7.24 9.09
N GLY A 172 -36.26 6.70 10.28
CA GLY A 172 -37.23 6.09 11.19
C GLY A 172 -37.56 4.61 10.94
N ALA A 173 -36.93 3.95 9.95
CA ALA A 173 -37.11 2.51 9.75
C ALA A 173 -36.49 1.72 10.91
N ARG A 174 -37.30 0.96 11.64
CA ARG A 174 -36.82 0.00 12.63
C ARG A 174 -36.27 -1.23 11.89
N PRO A 175 -35.00 -1.63 12.11
CA PRO A 175 -34.49 -2.86 11.51
C PRO A 175 -35.33 -4.06 11.97
N ALA A 176 -35.57 -5.00 11.06
CA ALA A 176 -36.19 -6.27 11.42
C ALA A 176 -35.34 -6.94 12.52
N PRO A 177 -35.97 -7.52 13.55
CA PRO A 177 -35.23 -8.18 14.61
C PRO A 177 -34.42 -9.34 14.04
N ASP A 178 -33.13 -9.39 14.38
CA ASP A 178 -32.26 -10.53 14.06
C ASP A 178 -32.60 -11.68 15.01
N LEU A 179 -33.59 -12.49 14.63
CA LEU A 179 -34.09 -13.62 15.41
C LEU A 179 -33.02 -14.71 15.62
N VAL A 180 -32.02 -14.75 14.73
CA VAL A 180 -30.97 -15.76 14.70
C VAL A 180 -29.68 -15.25 15.35
N ARG A 181 -29.58 -13.95 15.63
CA ARG A 181 -28.40 -13.28 16.22
C ARG A 181 -27.09 -13.69 15.54
N ARG A 182 -27.14 -13.87 14.22
CA ARG A 182 -26.04 -14.38 13.37
C ARG A 182 -25.49 -15.77 13.72
N HIS A 183 -26.26 -16.61 14.41
CA HIS A 183 -25.90 -18.00 14.70
C HIS A 183 -26.48 -18.95 13.64
N PHE A 184 -25.66 -19.33 12.65
CA PHE A 184 -26.12 -20.10 11.49
C PHE A 184 -26.04 -21.63 11.63
N SER A 185 -25.74 -22.13 12.83
CA SER A 185 -25.73 -23.58 13.12
C SER A 185 -27.13 -24.04 13.53
N ALA A 186 -27.55 -25.22 13.08
CA ALA A 186 -28.84 -25.83 13.39
C ALA A 186 -28.68 -27.31 13.74
N ASP A 187 -29.40 -27.76 14.77
CA ASP A 187 -29.30 -29.13 15.31
C ASP A 187 -30.11 -30.17 14.51
N ALA A 188 -31.00 -29.71 13.61
CA ALA A 188 -31.80 -30.57 12.73
C ALA A 188 -32.18 -29.84 11.42
N ALA A 189 -32.58 -30.63 10.41
CA ALA A 189 -33.09 -30.09 9.15
C ALA A 189 -34.37 -29.27 9.35
N ASN A 190 -34.62 -28.28 8.49
CA ASN A 190 -35.81 -27.41 8.48
C ASN A 190 -36.00 -26.48 9.70
N VAL A 191 -35.00 -26.34 10.58
CA VAL A 191 -35.06 -25.45 11.76
C VAL A 191 -34.51 -24.05 11.48
N LEU A 192 -33.58 -23.93 10.53
CA LEU A 192 -33.01 -22.66 10.08
C LEU A 192 -32.92 -22.64 8.56
N TRP A 193 -33.51 -21.60 7.95
CA TRP A 193 -33.49 -21.39 6.51
C TRP A 193 -32.55 -20.23 6.19
N VAL A 194 -31.47 -20.50 5.47
CA VAL A 194 -30.51 -19.49 5.04
C VAL A 194 -30.57 -19.38 3.52
N ALA A 195 -30.75 -18.16 3.02
CA ALA A 195 -30.68 -17.86 1.60
C ALA A 195 -29.64 -16.77 1.37
N ASP A 196 -28.80 -16.92 0.36
CA ASP A 196 -28.03 -15.81 -0.18
C ASP A 196 -28.86 -15.09 -1.26
N ALA A 197 -28.80 -13.76 -1.25
CA ALA A 197 -29.34 -12.96 -2.34
C ALA A 197 -28.19 -12.55 -3.25
N THR A 198 -28.05 -13.22 -4.40
CA THR A 198 -27.09 -12.81 -5.42
C THR A 198 -27.64 -11.66 -6.25
N TYR A 199 -26.98 -10.50 -6.23
CA TYR A 199 -27.34 -9.35 -7.05
C TYR A 199 -27.02 -9.61 -8.53
N VAL A 200 -28.06 -9.70 -9.35
CA VAL A 200 -27.93 -9.69 -10.81
C VAL A 200 -28.04 -8.24 -11.30
N SER A 201 -26.97 -7.71 -11.88
CA SER A 201 -27.01 -6.38 -12.49
C SER A 201 -27.82 -6.43 -13.77
N MET A 202 -29.03 -5.86 -13.76
CA MET A 202 -29.79 -5.60 -14.97
C MET A 202 -29.11 -4.46 -15.75
N HIS A 203 -28.09 -4.78 -16.55
CA HIS A 203 -27.63 -3.87 -17.57
C HIS A 203 -28.78 -3.68 -18.56
N ALA A 204 -29.30 -2.46 -18.68
CA ALA A 204 -30.27 -2.11 -19.71
C ALA A 204 -29.68 -2.51 -21.08
N GLN A 205 -30.20 -3.58 -21.67
CA GLN A 205 -30.01 -3.85 -23.08
C GLN A 205 -30.60 -2.65 -23.82
N LYS A 206 -29.76 -1.70 -24.22
CA LYS A 206 -30.12 -0.76 -25.27
C LYS A 206 -30.36 -1.61 -26.51
N GLN A 207 -31.64 -1.89 -26.79
CA GLN A 207 -32.07 -2.39 -28.08
C GLN A 207 -31.58 -1.38 -29.13
N ARG A 208 -30.56 -1.76 -29.89
CA ARG A 208 -30.22 -1.05 -31.12
C ARG A 208 -31.28 -1.45 -32.15
N PRO A 209 -31.99 -0.51 -32.80
CA PRO A 209 -32.87 -0.88 -33.89
C PRO A 209 -32.02 -1.47 -35.03
N SER A 210 -32.38 -2.69 -35.44
CA SER A 210 -31.80 -3.36 -36.60
C SER A 210 -32.41 -2.78 -37.89
N PRO A 211 -31.64 -2.30 -38.87
CA PRO A 211 -32.17 -2.05 -40.20
C PRO A 211 -32.27 -3.39 -40.95
N ARG A 212 -33.44 -3.64 -41.51
CA ARG A 212 -33.76 -4.83 -42.31
C ARG A 212 -32.86 -4.93 -43.55
N GLY A 213 -32.52 -6.17 -43.88
CA GLY A 213 -32.28 -6.63 -45.25
C GLY A 213 -30.82 -6.62 -45.69
N LEU A 214 -30.20 -7.79 -45.73
CA LEU A 214 -29.90 -8.47 -46.99
C LEU A 214 -29.35 -9.87 -46.71
N SER A 215 -29.95 -10.82 -47.42
CA SER A 215 -29.55 -12.21 -47.54
C SER A 215 -28.18 -12.33 -48.19
N THR A 216 -27.26 -13.11 -47.62
CA THR A 216 -26.31 -13.91 -48.41
C THR A 216 -25.72 -15.03 -47.55
N GLY A 217 -25.75 -16.25 -48.10
CA GLY A 217 -25.41 -17.49 -47.42
C GLY A 217 -23.93 -17.61 -47.02
N GLY A 218 -23.70 -18.45 -46.01
CA GLY A 218 -22.35 -18.74 -45.51
C GLY A 218 -22.37 -19.89 -44.49
N GLN A 219 -22.32 -21.11 -45.03
CA GLN A 219 -22.01 -22.40 -44.40
C GLN A 219 -21.52 -22.39 -42.93
N ARG A 220 -22.35 -22.93 -42.02
CA ARG A 220 -21.91 -23.39 -40.70
C ARG A 220 -21.28 -24.78 -40.84
N ARG A 221 -19.96 -24.87 -40.78
CA ARG A 221 -19.26 -26.14 -40.49
C ARG A 221 -19.50 -26.51 -39.03
N GLY A 222 -20.11 -27.66 -38.82
CA GLY A 222 -20.36 -28.25 -37.51
C GLY A 222 -19.05 -28.48 -36.76
N ARG A 223 -19.02 -28.06 -35.50
CA ARG A 223 -17.99 -28.45 -34.54
C ARG A 223 -18.58 -29.55 -33.68
N GLU A 224 -18.19 -30.77 -34.03
CA GLU A 224 -18.54 -32.03 -33.39
C GLU A 224 -18.24 -31.96 -31.88
N LYS A 225 -19.25 -32.25 -31.07
CA LYS A 225 -19.12 -32.34 -29.61
C LYS A 225 -18.47 -33.68 -29.26
N ARG A 226 -17.25 -33.64 -28.73
CA ARG A 226 -16.64 -34.81 -28.06
C ARG A 226 -17.48 -35.18 -26.83
N PRO A 227 -17.89 -36.45 -26.66
CA PRO A 227 -18.57 -36.89 -25.44
C PRO A 227 -17.59 -36.96 -24.27
N ALA A 228 -17.97 -36.34 -23.15
CA ALA A 228 -17.30 -36.47 -21.87
C ALA A 228 -17.83 -37.72 -21.15
N ALA A 229 -17.03 -38.78 -21.11
CA ALA A 229 -17.23 -39.90 -20.21
C ALA A 229 -15.88 -40.25 -19.57
N ARG A 230 -15.72 -39.90 -18.29
CA ARG A 230 -14.78 -40.55 -17.38
C ARG A 230 -15.49 -40.75 -16.04
N PRO A 231 -15.71 -41.99 -15.59
CA PRO A 231 -16.30 -42.26 -14.28
C PRO A 231 -15.29 -41.94 -13.17
N TRP A 232 -15.81 -41.46 -12.04
CA TRP A 232 -15.06 -41.26 -10.81
C TRP A 232 -14.79 -42.63 -10.18
N THR A 233 -13.54 -43.04 -10.08
CA THR A 233 -13.15 -44.21 -9.28
C THR A 233 -12.96 -43.79 -7.84
N THR A 234 -13.83 -44.29 -6.97
CA THR A 234 -13.66 -44.36 -5.52
C THR A 234 -12.35 -45.07 -5.21
N ARG A 235 -11.49 -44.45 -4.40
CA ARG A 235 -10.27 -45.06 -3.88
C ARG A 235 -10.65 -45.79 -2.59
N ASP A 236 -10.78 -47.11 -2.67
CA ASP A 236 -10.90 -47.96 -1.49
C ASP A 236 -9.61 -47.88 -0.68
N SER A 237 -9.76 -47.49 0.59
CA SER A 237 -8.75 -47.54 1.62
C SER A 237 -8.83 -48.90 2.31
N THR A 238 -8.02 -49.86 1.87
CA THR A 238 -7.71 -51.05 2.67
C THR A 238 -6.41 -50.83 3.45
N SER A 239 -6.60 -50.75 4.76
CA SER A 239 -5.64 -50.93 5.82
C SER A 239 -4.87 -52.25 5.68
N SER A 240 -3.54 -52.18 5.62
CA SER A 240 -2.67 -53.29 5.98
C SER A 240 -1.47 -52.74 6.75
N GLY A 241 -1.46 -52.98 8.06
CA GLY A 241 -0.34 -52.73 8.94
C GLY A 241 0.86 -53.61 8.58
N GLY A 242 2.05 -53.04 8.72
CA GLY A 242 3.33 -53.72 8.54
C GLY A 242 4.35 -53.07 9.45
N SER A 243 4.35 -53.54 10.70
CA SER A 243 5.39 -53.31 11.71
C SER A 243 6.70 -53.90 11.21
N ILE A 244 7.79 -53.14 11.23
CA ILE A 244 9.15 -53.67 11.18
C ILE A 244 9.98 -52.95 12.25
N ALA A 245 10.30 -53.70 13.29
CA ALA A 245 11.38 -53.44 14.23
C ALA A 245 12.71 -53.90 13.60
N TYR A 246 13.75 -53.08 13.71
CA TYR A 246 15.02 -53.35 14.42
C TYR A 246 15.86 -52.07 14.35
#